data_AF-A0A424PK33-F1
#
_entry.id   AF-A0A424PK33-F1
#
_cell.length_a   1.000
_cell.length_b   1.000
_cell.length_c   1.000
_cell.angle_alpha   90.00
_cell.angle_beta   90.00
_cell.angle_gamma   90.00
#
_symmetry.space_group_name_H-M   'P 1'
#
loop_
_entity.id
_entity.type
_entity.pdbx_description
1 polymer ?
#
loop_
_entity_poly.entity_id
_entity_poly.type
_entity_poly.pdbx_seq_one_letter_code
_entity_poly.pdbx_strand_id
1 'polypeptide(L)' 'KIGYLVPELYDMRGGWTMGLTPGGVDQNLERLDYRRINRPMFPLDKEFPDLDLSAKIIPTSDQELN' A
#
# COMPACT_ATOMS: atom_id res chain seq x y z
N LYS A 1 5.78 16.96 1.88
CA LYS A 1 5.01 15.68 1.83
C LYS A 1 3.53 16.03 2.02
N ILE A 2 2.72 15.95 0.96
CA ILE A 2 1.30 16.38 0.91
C ILE A 2 0.36 15.20 0.57
N GLY A 3 0.80 13.96 0.82
CA GLY A 3 0.07 12.76 0.41
C GLY A 3 -1.33 12.59 1.02
N TYR A 4 -1.62 13.27 2.13
CA TYR A 4 -2.94 13.27 2.77
C TYR A 4 -3.89 14.33 2.21
N LEU A 5 -3.40 15.30 1.43
CA LEU A 5 -4.21 16.37 0.82
C LEU A 5 -4.55 16.08 -0.64
N VAL A 6 -4.25 14.87 -1.14
CA VAL A 6 -4.42 14.53 -2.55
C VAL A 6 -5.87 14.72 -3.01
N PRO A 7 -6.90 14.29 -2.26
CA PRO A 7 -8.30 14.54 -2.63
C PRO A 7 -8.62 16.04 -2.73
N GLU A 8 -8.27 16.82 -1.70
CA GLU A 8 -8.59 18.25 -1.62
C GLU A 8 -7.87 19.05 -2.71
N LEU A 9 -6.60 18.75 -2.97
CA LEU A 9 -5.83 19.37 -4.05
C LEU A 9 -6.34 18.99 -5.44
N TYR A 10 -6.86 17.78 -5.60
CA TYR A 10 -7.48 17.34 -6.85
C TYR A 10 -8.74 18.14 -7.13
N ASP A 11 -9.59 18.39 -6.13
CA ASP A 11 -10.82 19.18 -6.27
C ASP A 11 -10.52 20.66 -6.56
N MET A 12 -9.46 21.20 -5.96
CA MET A 12 -9.02 22.58 -6.18
C MET A 12 -8.26 22.81 -7.49
N ARG A 13 -7.98 21.76 -8.29
CA ARG A 13 -7.01 21.82 -9.38
C ARG A 13 -7.32 22.85 -10.47
N GLY A 14 -8.57 23.29 -10.62
CA GLY A 14 -8.93 24.42 -11.50
C GLY A 14 -8.46 24.32 -12.97
N GLY A 15 -8.22 23.12 -13.48
CA GLY A 15 -7.66 22.86 -14.81
C GLY A 15 -6.16 22.50 -14.84
N TRP A 16 -5.49 22.42 -13.69
CA TRP A 16 -4.11 21.95 -13.58
C TRP A 16 -4.02 20.43 -13.71
N THR A 17 -2.98 19.96 -14.40
CA THR A 17 -2.65 18.54 -14.53
C THR A 17 -1.57 18.16 -13.53
N MET A 18 -1.79 17.09 -12.77
CA MET A 18 -0.79 16.56 -11.85
C MET A 18 0.29 15.79 -12.62
N GLY A 19 1.53 16.28 -12.58
CA GLY A 19 2.70 15.56 -13.11
C GLY A 19 3.31 14.65 -12.05
N LEU A 20 3.21 13.34 -12.20
CA LEU A 20 3.89 12.37 -11.33
C LEU A 20 5.34 12.19 -11.81
N THR A 21 6.26 12.94 -11.21
CA THR A 21 7.69 12.81 -11.49
C THR A 21 8.32 11.67 -10.68
N PRO A 22 9.24 10.88 -11.24
CA PRO A 22 10.02 9.94 -10.47
C PRO A 22 10.75 10.64 -9.31
N GLY A 23 10.80 10.01 -8.13
CA GLY A 23 11.47 10.58 -6.96
C GLY A 23 11.19 9.79 -5.68
N GLY A 24 11.63 10.31 -4.53
CA GLY A 24 11.47 9.65 -3.22
C GLY A 24 10.02 9.51 -2.72
N VAL A 25 9.04 9.94 -3.52
CA VAL A 25 7.59 9.79 -3.29
C VAL A 25 6.89 9.23 -4.53
N ASP A 26 7.61 8.48 -5.37
CA ASP A 26 7.06 7.79 -6.54
C ASP A 26 6.03 6.75 -6.09
N GLN A 27 4.82 6.86 -6.65
CA GLN A 27 3.69 5.97 -6.35
C GLN A 27 3.67 4.73 -7.27
N ASN A 28 4.59 4.64 -8.23
CA ASN A 28 4.76 3.43 -9.03
C ASN A 28 5.53 2.38 -8.23
N LEU A 29 4.77 1.60 -7.46
CA LEU A 29 5.29 0.59 -6.55
C LEU A 29 6.19 -0.42 -7.25
N GLU A 30 5.89 -0.83 -8.49
CA GLU A 30 6.62 -1.88 -9.21
C GLU A 30 8.08 -1.48 -9.54
N ARG A 31 8.42 -0.19 -9.51
CA ARG A 31 9.77 0.31 -9.81
C ARG A 31 10.73 0.24 -8.63
N LEU A 32 10.23 -0.02 -7.42
CA LEU A 32 11.05 -0.06 -6.21
C LEU A 32 11.59 -1.48 -5.95
N ASP A 33 12.87 -1.59 -5.57
CA ASP A 33 13.47 -2.86 -5.14
C ASP A 33 13.05 -3.19 -3.70
N TYR A 34 12.08 -4.08 -3.53
CA TYR A 34 11.60 -4.51 -2.20
C TYR A 34 12.44 -5.65 -1.64
N ARG A 35 12.95 -5.46 -0.42
CA ARG A 35 13.69 -6.49 0.33
C ARG A 35 12.99 -6.80 1.63
N ARG A 36 13.10 -8.06 2.08
CA ARG A 36 12.54 -8.56 3.36
C ARG A 36 11.02 -8.42 3.48
N ILE A 37 10.30 -8.66 2.39
CA ILE A 37 8.84 -8.79 2.41
C ILE A 37 8.43 -10.26 2.26
N ASN A 38 7.33 -10.65 2.89
CA ASN A 38 6.76 -11.98 2.69
C ASN A 38 6.07 -12.03 1.32
N ARG A 39 6.41 -13.03 0.51
CA ARG A 39 5.87 -13.24 -0.84
C ARG A 39 4.96 -14.49 -0.82
N PRO A 40 3.85 -14.51 -1.56
CA PRO A 40 3.36 -13.44 -2.45
C PRO A 40 2.70 -12.28 -1.68
N MET A 41 2.92 -11.05 -2.14
CA MET A 41 2.39 -9.80 -1.58
C MET A 41 1.58 -9.05 -2.65
N PHE A 42 0.31 -8.80 -2.38
CA PHE A 42 -0.50 -7.96 -3.25
C PHE A 42 -0.13 -6.47 -3.04
N PRO A 43 0.04 -5.64 -4.09
CA PRO A 43 -0.15 -5.90 -5.52
C PRO A 43 1.14 -6.25 -6.29
N LEU A 44 2.25 -6.50 -5.59
CA LEU A 44 3.58 -6.70 -6.17
C LEU A 44 3.68 -8.02 -6.94
N ASP A 45 3.10 -9.08 -6.39
CA ASP A 45 2.99 -10.38 -7.05
C ASP A 45 1.58 -10.52 -7.66
N LYS A 46 1.48 -11.20 -8.81
CA LYS A 46 0.20 -11.43 -9.52
C LYS A 46 -0.32 -12.84 -9.35
N GLU A 47 0.57 -13.78 -9.08
CA GLU A 47 0.24 -15.19 -8.88
C GLU A 47 0.16 -15.49 -7.38
N PHE A 48 -0.94 -16.13 -6.99
CA PHE A 48 -1.18 -16.56 -5.62
C PHE A 48 -1.56 -18.03 -5.64
N PRO A 49 -0.97 -18.85 -4.75
CA PRO A 49 -1.52 -20.16 -4.47
C PRO A 49 -2.87 -20.00 -3.76
N ASP A 50 -3.58 -21.10 -3.56
CA ASP A 50 -4.78 -21.10 -2.73
C ASP A 50 -4.39 -20.79 -1.27
N LEU A 51 -4.58 -19.53 -0.86
CA LEU A 51 -4.22 -19.03 0.46
C LEU A 51 -5.41 -19.12 1.40
N ASP A 52 -5.16 -19.54 2.64
CA ASP A 52 -6.14 -19.40 3.72
C ASP A 52 -6.29 -17.92 4.10
N LEU A 53 -7.35 -17.30 3.60
CA LEU A 53 -7.74 -15.92 3.89
C LEU A 53 -8.79 -15.84 5.02
N SER A 54 -8.96 -16.91 5.80
CA SER A 54 -9.87 -16.88 6.95
C SER A 54 -9.41 -15.84 7.97
N ALA A 55 -10.40 -15.18 8.58
CA ALA A 55 -10.13 -14.20 9.62
C ALA A 55 -9.55 -14.91 10.86
N LYS A 56 -8.40 -14.44 11.34
CA LYS A 56 -7.79 -14.89 12.60
C LYS A 56 -8.17 -13.91 13.70
N ILE A 57 -8.88 -14.40 14.72
CA ILE A 57 -9.14 -13.61 15.92
C ILE A 57 -7.88 -13.66 16.79
N ILE A 58 -7.27 -12.50 16.99
CA ILE A 58 -6.13 -12.35 17.88
C ILE A 58 -6.68 -11.89 19.23
N PRO A 59 -6.29 -12.54 20.35
CA PRO A 59 -6.75 -12.13 21.68
C PRO A 59 -6.30 -10.70 21.98
N THR A 60 -7.01 -10.05 22.92
CA THR A 60 -6.59 -8.74 23.42
C THR A 60 -5.25 -8.87 24.13
N SER A 61 -4.48 -7.78 24.18
CA SER A 61 -3.09 -7.79 24.66
C SER A 61 -2.89 -8.27 26.10
N ASP A 62 -3.97 -8.26 26.90
CA ASP A 62 -4.05 -8.73 28.27
C ASP A 62 -4.33 -10.24 28.41
N GLN A 63 -4.53 -10.96 27.30
CA GLN A 63 -4.81 -12.39 27.26
C GLN A 63 -3.68 -13.15 26.54
N GLU A 64 -3.29 -14.32 27.04
CA GLU A 64 -2.28 -15.15 26.38
C GLU A 64 -2.80 -15.75 25.06
N LEU A 65 -1.90 -15.86 24.08
CA LEU A 65 -2.12 -16.68 22.89
C LEU A 65 -2.02 -18.17 23.30
N ASN A 66 -3.16 -18.81 23.48
CA ASN A 66 -3.27 -20.26 23.66
C ASN A 66 -2.67 -21.03 22.47
#